data_AF-A0A948D0D9-F1
#
_entry.id   AF-A0A948D0D9-F1
#
_cell.length_a   1.000
_cell.length_b   1.000
_cell.length_c   1.000
_cell.angle_alpha   90.00
_cell.angle_beta   90.00
_cell.angle_gamma   90.00
#
_symmetry.space_group_name_H-M   'P 1'
#
loop_
_entity.id
_entity.type
_entity.pdbx_description
1 polymer ?
#
loop_
_entity_poly.entity_id
_entity_poly.type
_entity_poly.pdbx_seq_one_letter_code
_entity_poly.pdbx_strand_id
1 'polypeptide(L)'
;MSMTLEQLSPGLRIKNSRSGNIATVRPDPFKPTRPWISSDGKVGVIMKAQSSRASSQTRCEIWSLTNLEEAPLTTAHFKDGEEVLSTGRIILRRPVLEDLRTFAAWHEDPRLHRLLIGGQPRPLAAQIQWLASVLARPEPTVFPFTIVSVDGGQVIGLISIYCISKRDKRGEIGITIGQESDRDQGYGQEAIRLCLQYAFEALGLVKVVAEIYDFNRSSRRAFAKCGFVEDARLPKHCVVDGKRVDLVLLSIFREAYESSE
;
A
#
# COMPACT_ATOMS: atom_id res chain seq x y z
N MET A 1 -18.96 7.78 19.78
CA MET A 1 -19.12 9.21 20.15
C MET A 1 -19.43 9.99 18.89
N SER A 2 -20.63 10.56 18.77
CA SER A 2 -21.07 11.29 17.57
C SER A 2 -20.53 12.72 17.58
N MET A 3 -19.62 13.03 16.65
CA MET A 3 -19.12 14.38 16.39
C MET A 3 -19.80 14.92 15.13
N THR A 4 -20.31 16.15 15.19
CA THR A 4 -20.94 16.83 14.05
C THR A 4 -20.00 17.93 13.57
N LEU A 5 -19.69 17.96 12.29
CA LEU A 5 -18.88 19.00 11.65
C LEU A 5 -19.79 20.10 11.13
N GLU A 6 -19.65 21.32 11.65
CA GLU A 6 -20.30 22.52 11.11
C GLU A 6 -19.24 23.42 10.49
N GLN A 7 -19.45 23.81 9.23
CA GLN A 7 -18.57 24.72 8.50
C GLN A 7 -19.06 26.16 8.72
N LEU A 8 -18.34 26.94 9.53
CA LEU A 8 -18.60 28.37 9.73
C LEU A 8 -17.32 29.16 9.45
N SER A 9 -17.39 30.13 8.54
CA SER A 9 -16.23 30.99 8.21
C SER A 9 -15.95 31.99 9.34
N PRO A 10 -14.67 32.26 9.71
CA PRO A 10 -13.43 31.68 9.22
C PRO A 10 -12.81 30.68 10.23
N GLY A 11 -12.98 29.37 9.99
CA GLY A 11 -12.21 28.29 10.64
C GLY A 11 -13.01 27.04 11.00
N LEU A 12 -12.43 25.84 10.83
CA LEU A 12 -13.07 24.57 11.19
C LEU A 12 -13.04 24.37 12.71
N ARG A 13 -14.21 24.29 13.33
CA ARG A 13 -14.36 24.12 14.78
C ARG A 13 -15.08 22.80 15.06
N ILE A 14 -14.48 21.94 15.90
CA ILE A 14 -15.13 20.68 16.30
C ILE A 14 -15.93 20.94 17.57
N LYS A 15 -17.25 20.73 17.50
CA LYS A 15 -18.17 20.89 18.63
C LYS A 15 -18.45 19.53 19.24
N ASN A 16 -18.18 19.39 20.54
CA ASN A 16 -18.60 18.20 21.27
C ASN A 16 -20.11 18.28 21.54
N SER A 17 -20.87 17.32 21.02
CA SER A 17 -22.33 17.29 21.06
C SER A 17 -22.93 17.14 22.47
N ARG A 18 -22.14 16.73 23.49
CA ARG A 18 -22.61 16.65 24.88
C ARG A 18 -22.21 17.83 25.77
N SER A 19 -21.05 18.43 25.55
CA SER A 19 -20.52 19.49 26.43
C SER A 19 -20.61 20.90 25.85
N GLY A 20 -20.97 21.04 24.57
CA GLY A 20 -21.01 22.34 23.89
C GLY A 20 -19.64 22.97 23.66
N ASN A 21 -18.56 22.38 24.18
CA ASN A 21 -17.21 22.88 24.04
C ASN A 21 -16.75 22.84 22.59
N ILE A 22 -16.22 23.97 22.16
CA ILE A 22 -15.71 24.23 20.82
C ILE A 22 -14.18 24.07 20.87
N ALA A 23 -13.67 22.99 20.31
CA ALA A 23 -12.23 22.82 20.15
C ALA A 23 -11.78 23.51 18.86
N THR A 24 -10.89 24.49 19.00
CA THR A 24 -10.19 25.09 17.85
C THR A 24 -9.03 24.18 17.50
N VAL A 25 -9.12 23.47 16.39
CA VAL A 25 -8.00 22.64 15.91
C VAL A 25 -6.98 23.58 15.28
N ARG A 26 -5.87 23.83 15.98
CA ARG A 26 -4.69 24.46 15.38
C ARG A 26 -3.86 23.36 14.71
N PRO A 27 -3.68 23.38 13.39
CA PRO A 27 -2.82 22.40 12.72
C PRO A 27 -1.38 22.58 13.21
N ASP A 28 -0.73 21.48 13.61
CA ASP A 28 0.70 21.45 13.85
C ASP A 28 1.42 21.51 12.48
N PRO A 29 2.30 22.49 12.23
CA PRO A 29 2.93 22.71 10.94
C PRO A 29 3.82 21.55 10.46
N PHE A 30 4.12 20.56 11.32
CA PHE A 30 4.98 19.41 10.99
C PHE A 30 4.23 18.08 10.86
N LYS A 31 2.88 18.05 10.94
CA LYS A 31 2.09 16.82 10.81
C LYS A 31 0.94 16.99 9.81
N PRO A 32 0.81 16.14 8.78
CA PRO A 32 -0.45 16.06 8.04
C PRO A 32 -1.55 15.63 9.02
N THR A 33 -2.65 16.40 9.07
CA THR A 33 -3.81 16.04 9.89
C THR A 33 -4.47 14.80 9.32
N ARG A 34 -4.82 13.85 10.22
CA ARG A 34 -5.34 12.51 9.93
C ARG A 34 -6.47 12.50 8.89
N PRO A 35 -6.53 11.47 8.00
CA PRO A 35 -7.74 11.18 7.27
C PRO A 35 -8.89 10.91 8.24
N TRP A 36 -10.09 11.35 7.89
CA TRP A 36 -11.30 11.03 8.64
C TRP A 36 -12.36 10.45 7.71
N ILE A 37 -13.17 9.56 8.26
CA ILE A 37 -14.27 8.91 7.56
C ILE A 37 -15.56 9.52 8.09
N SER A 38 -16.38 10.08 7.21
CA SER A 38 -17.68 10.62 7.54
C SER A 38 -18.68 9.50 7.86
N SER A 39 -19.79 9.84 8.50
CA SER A 39 -20.86 8.87 8.78
C SER A 39 -21.52 8.28 7.53
N ASP A 40 -21.33 8.90 6.36
CA ASP A 40 -21.78 8.40 5.04
C ASP A 40 -20.64 7.75 4.23
N GLY A 41 -19.53 7.36 4.87
CA GLY A 41 -18.47 6.54 4.26
C GLY A 41 -17.49 7.29 3.35
N LYS A 42 -17.54 8.63 3.31
CA LYS A 42 -16.59 9.44 2.54
C LYS A 42 -15.31 9.65 3.32
N VAL A 43 -14.17 9.52 2.65
CA VAL A 43 -12.84 9.77 3.23
C VAL A 43 -12.43 11.21 2.93
N GLY A 44 -12.26 12.01 3.98
CA GLY A 44 -11.75 13.39 3.89
C GLY A 44 -10.29 13.49 4.30
N VAL A 45 -9.49 14.22 3.51
CA VAL A 45 -8.11 14.59 3.86
C VAL A 45 -7.98 16.10 3.75
N ILE A 46 -7.43 16.75 4.78
CA ILE A 46 -7.13 18.19 4.74
C ILE A 46 -5.78 18.36 4.08
N MET A 47 -5.75 19.01 2.91
CA MET A 47 -4.51 19.40 2.23
C MET A 47 -4.30 20.89 2.34
N LYS A 48 -3.05 21.29 2.59
CA LYS A 48 -2.64 22.70 2.63
C LYS A 48 -2.44 23.19 1.21
N ALA A 49 -3.14 24.26 0.81
CA ALA A 49 -2.70 25.08 -0.32
C ALA A 49 -1.56 26.00 0.16
N GLN A 50 -0.42 25.99 -0.53
CA GLN A 50 0.56 27.07 -0.39
C GLN A 50 0.07 28.26 -1.22
N SER A 51 -0.11 29.43 -0.61
CA SER A 51 -0.34 30.67 -1.35
C SER A 51 0.95 31.47 -1.45
N SER A 52 1.36 31.78 -2.68
CA SER A 52 2.23 32.92 -2.95
C SER A 52 1.35 34.12 -3.28
N ARG A 53 1.27 35.06 -2.33
CA ARG A 53 0.78 36.45 -2.43
C ARG A 53 -0.69 36.71 -2.78
N ALA A 54 -1.34 37.38 -1.82
CA ALA A 54 -2.39 38.39 -1.97
C ALA A 54 -3.72 38.00 -2.67
N SER A 55 -4.42 37.00 -2.12
CA SER A 55 -5.89 37.00 -1.93
C SER A 55 -6.28 35.65 -1.31
N SER A 56 -6.55 35.66 -0.02
CA SER A 56 -6.84 34.44 0.75
C SER A 56 -8.29 34.00 0.53
N GLN A 57 -8.55 33.25 -0.54
CA GLN A 57 -9.70 32.36 -0.63
C GLN A 57 -9.19 30.92 -0.63
N THR A 58 -9.29 30.27 0.53
CA THR A 58 -9.10 28.83 0.63
C THR A 58 -10.32 28.17 0.01
N ARG A 59 -10.18 27.65 -1.21
CA ARG A 59 -11.22 26.83 -1.84
C ARG A 59 -11.12 25.43 -1.25
N CYS A 60 -12.19 24.99 -0.60
CA CYS A 60 -12.33 23.64 -0.05
C CYS A 60 -13.30 22.90 -0.97
N GLU A 61 -12.82 21.86 -1.66
CA GLU A 61 -13.69 21.04 -2.51
C GLU A 61 -14.02 19.72 -1.81
N ILE A 62 -15.32 19.46 -1.71
CA ILE A 62 -15.89 18.24 -1.15
C ILE A 62 -16.24 17.35 -2.34
N TRP A 63 -15.66 16.15 -2.41
CA TRP A 63 -15.92 15.21 -3.51
C TRP A 63 -16.71 14.00 -2.98
N SER A 64 -17.80 13.66 -3.66
CA SER A 64 -18.62 12.48 -3.37
C SER A 64 -18.26 11.33 -4.32
N LEU A 65 -18.26 10.10 -3.79
CA LEU A 65 -18.02 8.83 -4.51
C LEU A 65 -19.15 8.42 -5.49
N THR A 66 -19.99 9.36 -5.91
CA THR A 66 -21.05 9.11 -6.90
C THR A 66 -20.51 9.38 -8.30
N ASN A 67 -19.80 8.39 -8.84
CA ASN A 67 -19.73 7.99 -10.26
C ASN A 67 -18.46 7.15 -10.52
N LEU A 68 -18.34 6.01 -9.85
CA LEU A 68 -17.33 4.97 -10.14
C LEU A 68 -17.87 3.84 -11.04
N GLU A 69 -19.04 4.02 -11.66
CA GLU A 69 -19.65 2.97 -12.50
C GLU A 69 -19.09 2.89 -13.94
N GLU A 70 -18.22 3.80 -14.36
CA GLU A 70 -17.63 3.77 -15.72
C GLU A 70 -16.13 4.13 -15.75
N ALA A 71 -15.34 3.64 -14.79
CA ALA A 71 -13.87 3.75 -14.91
C ALA A 71 -13.34 2.58 -15.77
N PRO A 72 -12.70 2.83 -16.93
CA PRO A 72 -11.93 1.79 -17.59
C PRO A 72 -10.89 1.24 -16.60
N LEU A 73 -10.69 -0.08 -16.65
CA LEU A 73 -9.59 -0.73 -15.93
C LEU A 73 -8.28 0.01 -16.22
N THR A 74 -7.39 0.04 -15.22
CA THR A 74 -6.04 0.65 -15.25
C THR A 74 -5.99 2.18 -15.34
N THR A 75 -5.95 2.87 -14.20
CA THR A 75 -5.33 4.20 -14.13
C THR A 75 -4.66 4.44 -12.78
N ALA A 76 -3.35 4.70 -12.79
CA ALA A 76 -2.64 5.30 -11.68
C ALA A 76 -3.17 6.74 -11.48
N HIS A 77 -3.80 7.01 -10.35
CA HIS A 77 -4.18 8.38 -10.01
C HIS A 77 -3.09 8.99 -9.14
N PHE A 78 -2.17 9.71 -9.77
CA PHE A 78 -1.22 10.58 -9.08
C PHE A 78 -2.00 11.77 -8.51
N LYS A 79 -2.31 11.75 -7.21
CA LYS A 79 -3.07 12.83 -6.55
C LYS A 79 -2.16 13.59 -5.58
N ASP A 80 -1.92 14.87 -5.88
CA ASP A 80 -1.29 15.84 -4.98
C ASP A 80 0.11 15.45 -4.45
N GLY A 81 0.90 14.74 -5.27
CA GLY A 81 2.27 14.33 -4.91
C GLY A 81 2.35 13.07 -4.03
N GLU A 82 1.21 12.44 -3.71
CA GLU A 82 1.15 11.11 -3.10
C GLU A 82 0.71 10.09 -4.17
N GLU A 83 1.53 9.06 -4.38
CA GLU A 83 1.30 8.04 -5.41
C GLU A 83 0.29 7.00 -4.89
N VAL A 84 -0.95 7.10 -5.33
CA VAL A 84 -2.03 6.16 -4.99
C VAL A 84 -2.43 5.38 -6.24
N LEU A 85 -2.36 4.05 -6.16
CA LEU A 85 -2.71 3.15 -7.25
C LEU A 85 -3.95 2.38 -6.83
N SER A 86 -4.94 2.21 -7.71
CA SER A 86 -6.20 1.59 -7.31
C SER A 86 -6.85 0.78 -8.42
N THR A 87 -7.70 -0.14 -7.98
CA THR A 87 -8.72 -0.83 -8.78
C THR A 87 -10.08 -0.54 -8.16
N GLY A 88 -11.16 -1.11 -8.70
CA GLY A 88 -12.48 -1.06 -8.06
C GLY A 88 -12.55 -1.76 -6.69
N ARG A 89 -11.56 -2.61 -6.33
CA ARG A 89 -11.59 -3.41 -5.09
C ARG A 89 -10.50 -3.05 -4.09
N ILE A 90 -9.33 -2.62 -4.56
CA ILE A 90 -8.17 -2.32 -3.70
C ILE A 90 -7.49 -0.99 -4.03
N ILE A 91 -6.85 -0.44 -3.02
CA ILE A 91 -5.98 0.74 -3.07
C ILE A 91 -4.60 0.34 -2.55
N LEU A 92 -3.55 0.72 -3.28
CA LEU A 92 -2.18 0.75 -2.81
C LEU A 92 -1.84 2.17 -2.37
N ARG A 93 -1.44 2.32 -1.11
CA ARG A 93 -0.97 3.59 -0.56
C ARG A 93 0.27 3.40 0.30
N ARG A 94 0.99 4.49 0.56
CA ARG A 94 2.10 4.46 1.52
C ARG A 94 1.63 3.93 2.89
N PRO A 95 2.43 3.10 3.57
CA PRO A 95 2.12 2.65 4.92
C PRO A 95 2.14 3.80 5.93
N VAL A 96 1.22 3.74 6.87
CA VAL A 96 1.14 4.66 8.01
C VAL A 96 1.37 3.90 9.32
N LEU A 97 1.66 4.62 10.41
CA LEU A 97 1.94 4.01 11.71
C LEU A 97 0.77 3.15 12.21
N GLU A 98 -0.47 3.54 11.88
CA GLU A 98 -1.68 2.81 12.25
C GLU A 98 -1.74 1.40 11.62
N ASP A 99 -1.16 1.20 10.43
CA ASP A 99 -1.13 -0.10 9.75
C ASP A 99 -0.29 -1.14 10.50
N LEU A 100 0.73 -0.67 11.24
CA LEU A 100 1.68 -1.54 11.94
C LEU A 100 1.00 -2.42 12.99
N ARG A 101 -0.14 -2.00 13.54
CA ARG A 101 -0.93 -2.85 14.46
C ARG A 101 -1.47 -4.07 13.74
N THR A 102 -2.00 -3.88 12.53
CA THR A 102 -2.50 -4.96 11.70
C THR A 102 -1.36 -5.86 11.21
N PHE A 103 -0.24 -5.27 10.80
CA PHE A 103 0.95 -6.03 10.38
C PHE A 103 1.52 -6.87 11.53
N ALA A 104 1.57 -6.33 12.75
CA ALA A 104 1.99 -7.07 13.94
C ALA A 104 1.06 -8.24 14.25
N ALA A 105 -0.26 -8.06 14.15
CA ALA A 105 -1.21 -9.16 14.35
C ALA A 105 -1.01 -10.29 13.34
N TRP A 106 -0.69 -9.99 12.08
CA TRP A 106 -0.37 -11.03 11.10
C TRP A 106 0.93 -11.77 11.43
N HIS A 107 1.89 -11.08 12.04
CA HIS A 107 3.12 -11.68 12.55
C HIS A 107 2.93 -12.52 13.82
N GLU A 108 1.69 -12.72 14.27
CA GLU A 108 1.35 -13.74 15.27
C GLU A 108 0.83 -15.03 14.62
N ASP A 109 0.51 -15.03 13.32
CA ASP A 109 0.07 -16.22 12.57
C ASP A 109 1.27 -17.04 12.05
N PRO A 110 1.54 -18.24 12.61
CA PRO A 110 2.64 -19.08 12.15
C PRO A 110 2.46 -19.56 10.71
N ARG A 111 1.22 -19.65 10.20
CA ARG A 111 0.95 -20.03 8.81
C ARG A 111 1.45 -18.98 7.86
N LEU A 112 1.32 -17.70 8.21
CA LEU A 112 1.86 -16.61 7.41
C LEU A 112 3.38 -16.59 7.41
N HIS A 113 4.03 -16.80 8.56
CA HIS A 113 5.49 -16.84 8.65
C HIS A 113 6.13 -17.84 7.71
N ARG A 114 5.48 -19.00 7.58
CA ARG A 114 5.92 -20.06 6.68
C ARG A 114 5.96 -19.62 5.21
N LEU A 115 5.20 -18.59 4.84
CA LEU A 115 5.13 -18.07 3.47
C LEU A 115 6.15 -16.95 3.20
N LEU A 116 6.76 -16.38 4.25
CA LEU A 116 7.70 -15.25 4.13
C LEU A 116 9.11 -15.75 3.83
N ILE A 117 9.71 -15.27 2.74
CA ILE A 117 11.13 -15.46 2.48
C ILE A 117 11.93 -14.80 3.62
N GLY A 118 12.87 -15.54 4.22
CA GLY A 118 13.62 -15.08 5.40
C GLY A 118 12.96 -15.36 6.76
N GLY A 119 11.68 -15.76 6.79
CA GLY A 119 11.10 -16.65 7.79
C GLY A 119 11.04 -16.20 9.26
N GLN A 120 11.12 -14.90 9.58
CA GLN A 120 11.05 -14.45 10.98
C GLN A 120 9.93 -13.41 11.20
N PRO A 121 9.06 -13.59 12.22
CA PRO A 121 8.19 -12.51 12.66
C PRO A 121 9.00 -11.28 12.99
N ARG A 122 8.56 -10.12 12.52
CA ARG A 122 9.13 -8.84 12.96
C ARG A 122 8.31 -8.32 14.12
N PRO A 123 8.85 -8.20 15.35
CA PRO A 123 8.12 -7.58 16.46
C PRO A 123 7.68 -6.16 16.12
N LEU A 124 6.60 -5.67 16.74
CA LEU A 124 6.06 -4.32 16.47
C LEU A 124 7.13 -3.22 16.58
N ALA A 125 8.01 -3.30 17.59
CA ALA A 125 9.12 -2.33 17.74
C ALA A 125 10.05 -2.32 16.51
N ALA A 126 10.40 -3.50 15.99
CA ALA A 126 11.22 -3.63 14.79
C ALA A 126 10.48 -3.13 13.53
N GLN A 127 9.16 -3.33 13.46
CA GLN A 127 8.34 -2.80 12.37
C GLN A 127 8.25 -1.26 12.40
N ILE A 128 8.11 -0.67 13.59
CA ILE A 128 8.14 0.80 13.79
C ILE A 128 9.49 1.35 13.31
N GLN A 129 10.59 0.75 13.75
CA GLN A 129 11.93 1.17 13.35
C GLN A 129 12.14 1.02 11.84
N TRP A 130 11.66 -0.08 11.25
CA TRP A 130 11.70 -0.28 9.80
C TRP A 130 10.92 0.81 9.07
N LEU A 131 9.66 1.06 9.43
CA LEU A 131 8.85 2.07 8.74
C LEU A 131 9.45 3.47 8.90
N ALA A 132 9.90 3.84 10.10
CA ALA A 132 10.58 5.11 10.33
C ALA A 132 11.83 5.25 9.46
N SER A 133 12.63 4.18 9.32
CA SER A 133 13.83 4.18 8.47
C SER A 133 13.52 4.32 6.98
N VAL A 134 12.39 3.75 6.51
CA VAL A 134 11.95 3.88 5.11
C VAL A 134 11.46 5.31 4.85
N LEU A 135 10.64 5.85 5.75
CA LEU A 135 10.06 7.19 5.59
C LEU A 135 11.09 8.32 5.73
N ALA A 136 12.16 8.11 6.51
CA ALA A 136 13.19 9.13 6.75
C ALA A 136 14.26 9.21 5.65
N ARG A 137 14.29 8.27 4.69
CA ARG A 137 15.31 8.26 3.63
C ARG A 137 15.00 9.29 2.55
N PRO A 138 15.94 10.21 2.23
CA PRO A 138 15.80 11.11 1.09
C PRO A 138 15.70 10.36 -0.24
N GLU A 139 16.47 9.28 -0.37
CA GLU A 139 16.41 8.35 -1.50
C GLU A 139 15.91 6.98 -1.01
N PRO A 140 14.65 6.63 -1.29
CA PRO A 140 14.10 5.35 -0.90
C PRO A 140 14.80 4.19 -1.62
N THR A 141 15.17 3.15 -0.87
CA THR A 141 15.69 1.89 -1.41
C THR A 141 14.63 0.78 -1.39
N VAL A 142 13.47 1.08 -0.81
CA VAL A 142 12.31 0.20 -0.67
C VAL A 142 11.07 1.08 -0.84
N PHE A 143 10.11 0.61 -1.62
CA PHE A 143 8.84 1.26 -1.89
C PHE A 143 7.71 0.35 -1.39
N PRO A 144 7.31 0.45 -0.11
CA PRO A 144 6.23 -0.34 0.43
C PRO A 144 4.88 0.32 0.18
N PHE A 145 3.87 -0.51 -0.04
CA PHE A 145 2.48 -0.12 -0.19
C PHE A 145 1.57 -1.01 0.67
N THR A 146 0.76 -0.38 1.52
CA THR A 146 -0.35 -1.05 2.20
C THR A 146 -1.45 -1.31 1.18
N ILE A 147 -1.91 -2.56 1.11
CA ILE A 147 -3.06 -2.97 0.32
C ILE A 147 -4.31 -2.77 1.18
N VAL A 148 -5.22 -1.92 0.72
CA VAL A 148 -6.43 -1.53 1.44
C VAL A 148 -7.65 -1.85 0.58
N SER A 149 -8.70 -2.41 1.17
CA SER A 149 -9.97 -2.62 0.46
C SER A 149 -10.72 -1.31 0.24
N VAL A 150 -11.36 -1.17 -0.91
CA VAL A 150 -12.26 -0.05 -1.21
C VAL A 150 -13.57 -0.15 -0.40
N ASP A 151 -14.12 -1.36 -0.24
CA ASP A 151 -15.46 -1.59 0.32
C ASP A 151 -15.57 -1.25 1.82
N GLY A 152 -14.46 -1.29 2.57
CA GLY A 152 -14.48 -1.03 4.01
C GLY A 152 -13.22 -0.37 4.57
N GLY A 153 -12.24 -0.03 3.73
CA GLY A 153 -10.99 0.56 4.18
C GLY A 153 -10.10 -0.38 5.00
N GLN A 154 -10.40 -1.67 5.05
CA GLN A 154 -9.61 -2.65 5.79
C GLN A 154 -8.25 -2.86 5.13
N VAL A 155 -7.22 -2.98 5.98
CA VAL A 155 -5.87 -3.35 5.55
C VAL A 155 -5.85 -4.85 5.24
N ILE A 156 -5.65 -5.19 3.96
CA ILE A 156 -5.62 -6.56 3.43
C ILE A 156 -4.20 -7.13 3.46
N GLY A 157 -3.22 -6.31 3.11
CA GLY A 157 -1.86 -6.80 2.88
C GLY A 157 -0.80 -5.72 2.80
N LEU A 158 0.42 -6.15 2.48
CA LEU A 158 1.57 -5.31 2.21
C LEU A 158 2.25 -5.84 0.94
N ILE A 159 2.52 -4.96 -0.01
CA ILE A 159 3.37 -5.25 -1.18
C ILE A 159 4.53 -4.27 -1.18
N SER A 160 5.70 -4.67 -1.66
CA SER A 160 6.87 -3.77 -1.69
C SER A 160 7.76 -4.07 -2.87
N ILE A 161 8.35 -3.01 -3.44
CA ILE A 161 9.49 -3.12 -4.36
C ILE A 161 10.76 -2.83 -3.58
N TYR A 162 11.75 -3.70 -3.66
CA TYR A 162 13.03 -3.58 -2.96
C TYR A 162 14.17 -4.16 -3.81
N CYS A 163 15.38 -4.26 -3.24
CA CYS A 163 16.58 -4.74 -3.95
C CYS A 163 16.84 -4.01 -5.29
N ILE A 164 16.55 -2.69 -5.33
CA ILE A 164 16.58 -1.91 -6.57
C ILE A 164 18.02 -1.66 -7.02
N SER A 165 18.34 -2.13 -8.22
CA SER A 165 19.55 -1.75 -8.96
C SER A 165 19.21 -0.62 -9.93
N LYS A 166 19.65 0.61 -9.63
CA LYS A 166 19.49 1.76 -10.54
C LYS A 166 20.25 1.54 -11.85
N ARG A 167 21.43 0.90 -11.79
CA ARG A 167 22.26 0.58 -12.97
C ARG A 167 21.56 -0.40 -13.89
N ASP A 168 21.03 -1.48 -13.33
CA ASP A 168 20.45 -2.58 -14.12
C ASP A 168 18.94 -2.38 -14.37
N LYS A 169 18.36 -1.29 -13.83
CA LYS A 169 16.92 -1.01 -13.84
C LYS A 169 16.09 -2.22 -13.41
N ARG A 170 16.50 -2.86 -12.31
CA ARG A 170 15.87 -4.07 -11.78
C ARG A 170 15.40 -3.87 -10.34
N GLY A 171 14.24 -4.41 -10.00
CA GLY A 171 13.75 -4.49 -8.62
C GLY A 171 13.14 -5.85 -8.32
N GLU A 172 12.92 -6.12 -7.04
CA GLU A 172 12.26 -7.32 -6.54
C GLU A 172 10.92 -6.95 -5.90
N ILE A 173 9.87 -7.72 -6.18
CA ILE A 173 8.56 -7.57 -5.53
C ILE A 173 8.35 -8.69 -4.51
N GLY A 174 7.94 -8.29 -3.31
CA GLY A 174 7.42 -9.18 -2.27
C GLY A 174 6.02 -8.75 -1.87
N ILE A 175 5.12 -9.72 -1.68
CA ILE A 175 3.74 -9.48 -1.28
C ILE A 175 3.34 -10.38 -0.10
N THR A 176 2.52 -9.83 0.78
CA THR A 176 1.87 -10.53 1.87
C THR A 176 0.39 -10.18 1.90
N ILE A 177 -0.48 -11.19 1.87
CA ILE A 177 -1.91 -11.07 2.18
C ILE A 177 -2.11 -11.64 3.58
N GLY A 178 -2.52 -10.77 4.48
CA GLY A 178 -2.49 -11.03 5.92
C GLY A 178 -3.50 -12.09 6.35
N GLN A 179 -4.78 -11.74 6.28
CA GLN A 179 -5.87 -12.63 6.70
C GLN A 179 -6.02 -13.81 5.75
N GLU A 180 -6.25 -15.00 6.29
CA GLU A 180 -6.49 -16.21 5.49
C GLU A 180 -7.74 -16.07 4.63
N SER A 181 -8.79 -15.40 5.12
CA SER A 181 -10.04 -15.13 4.38
C SER A 181 -9.86 -14.27 3.14
N ASP A 182 -8.81 -13.45 3.10
CA ASP A 182 -8.51 -12.56 1.96
C ASP A 182 -7.59 -13.23 0.92
N ARG A 183 -7.03 -14.40 1.24
CA ARG A 183 -6.17 -15.17 0.32
C ARG A 183 -7.03 -15.84 -0.76
N ASP A 184 -6.42 -16.00 -1.93
CA ASP A 184 -7.07 -16.60 -3.12
C ASP A 184 -8.36 -15.89 -3.63
N GLN A 185 -8.67 -14.69 -3.14
CA GLN A 185 -9.80 -13.84 -3.60
C GLN A 185 -9.44 -12.91 -4.79
N GLY A 186 -8.21 -13.00 -5.28
CA GLY A 186 -7.69 -12.17 -6.37
C GLY A 186 -6.98 -10.88 -5.94
N TYR A 187 -7.06 -10.48 -4.67
CA TYR A 187 -6.39 -9.27 -4.18
C TYR A 187 -4.87 -9.25 -4.42
N GLY A 188 -4.20 -10.39 -4.24
CA GLY A 188 -2.77 -10.50 -4.51
C GLY A 188 -2.44 -10.22 -5.99
N GLN A 189 -3.29 -10.68 -6.90
CA GLN A 189 -3.11 -10.47 -8.34
C GLN A 189 -3.32 -9.00 -8.72
N GLU A 190 -4.36 -8.35 -8.19
CA GLU A 190 -4.58 -6.91 -8.40
C GLU A 190 -3.42 -6.08 -7.84
N ALA A 191 -2.97 -6.40 -6.62
CA ALA A 191 -1.87 -5.68 -5.99
C ALA A 191 -0.56 -5.83 -6.77
N ILE A 192 -0.25 -7.04 -7.25
CA ILE A 192 0.94 -7.28 -8.11
C ILE A 192 0.85 -6.42 -9.38
N ARG A 193 -0.29 -6.37 -10.07
CA ARG A 193 -0.44 -5.55 -11.28
C ARG A 193 -0.25 -4.07 -11.04
N LEU A 194 -0.91 -3.51 -10.02
CA LEU A 194 -0.71 -2.11 -9.64
C LEU A 194 0.75 -1.83 -9.27
N CYS A 195 1.39 -2.77 -8.58
CA CYS A 195 2.80 -2.63 -8.21
C CYS A 195 3.75 -2.75 -9.41
N LEU A 196 3.44 -3.58 -10.41
CA LEU A 196 4.15 -3.62 -11.69
C LEU A 196 4.01 -2.31 -12.46
N GLN A 197 2.80 -1.75 -12.51
CA GLN A 197 2.56 -0.44 -13.10
C GLN A 197 3.50 0.60 -12.47
N TYR A 198 3.58 0.64 -11.15
CA TYR A 198 4.50 1.52 -10.45
C TYR A 198 5.98 1.24 -10.76
N ALA A 199 6.37 -0.04 -10.71
CA ALA A 199 7.74 -0.48 -10.97
C ALA A 199 8.21 -0.07 -12.36
N PHE A 200 7.37 -0.22 -13.36
CA PHE A 200 7.70 0.13 -14.73
C PHE A 200 7.51 1.63 -14.96
N GLU A 201 6.32 2.19 -14.79
CA GLU A 201 6.02 3.56 -15.20
C GLU A 201 6.69 4.61 -14.32
N ALA A 202 6.59 4.47 -13.00
CA ALA A 202 7.11 5.48 -12.06
C ALA A 202 8.60 5.29 -11.77
N LEU A 203 9.05 4.05 -11.50
CA LEU A 203 10.46 3.78 -11.17
C LEU A 203 11.35 3.58 -12.39
N GLY A 204 10.77 3.43 -13.59
CA GLY A 204 11.54 3.23 -14.81
C GLY A 204 12.30 1.91 -14.87
N LEU A 205 11.85 0.89 -14.13
CA LEU A 205 12.47 -0.44 -14.16
C LEU A 205 12.23 -1.11 -15.52
N VAL A 206 13.11 -2.06 -15.86
CA VAL A 206 13.07 -2.89 -17.07
C VAL A 206 12.79 -4.35 -16.71
N LYS A 207 13.23 -4.81 -15.53
CA LYS A 207 12.99 -6.18 -15.05
C LYS A 207 12.51 -6.17 -13.60
N VAL A 208 11.47 -6.92 -13.31
CA VAL A 208 11.00 -7.19 -11.94
C VAL A 208 11.17 -8.67 -11.64
N VAL A 209 11.69 -9.00 -10.47
CA VAL A 209 11.87 -10.38 -9.99
C VAL A 209 11.05 -10.66 -8.75
N ALA A 210 10.80 -11.93 -8.46
CA ALA A 210 10.18 -12.39 -7.23
C ALA A 210 10.77 -13.74 -6.80
N GLU A 211 10.93 -13.92 -5.50
CA GLU A 211 11.36 -15.17 -4.90
C GLU A 211 10.20 -15.83 -4.15
N ILE A 212 9.95 -17.11 -4.43
CA ILE A 212 8.79 -17.81 -3.87
C ILE A 212 9.19 -19.23 -3.46
N TYR A 213 8.86 -19.66 -2.24
CA TYR A 213 9.02 -21.07 -1.87
C TYR A 213 8.20 -21.97 -2.78
N ASP A 214 8.75 -23.11 -3.17
CA ASP A 214 8.12 -24.05 -4.10
C ASP A 214 6.72 -24.52 -3.69
N PHE A 215 6.49 -24.71 -2.39
CA PHE A 215 5.22 -25.12 -1.81
C PHE A 215 4.17 -24.00 -1.78
N ASN A 216 4.57 -22.73 -1.94
CA ASN A 216 3.65 -21.58 -1.96
C ASN A 216 2.97 -21.45 -3.33
N ARG A 217 2.12 -22.44 -3.64
CA ARG A 217 1.42 -22.55 -4.93
C ARG A 217 0.49 -21.37 -5.21
N SER A 218 -0.12 -20.78 -4.17
CA SER A 218 -1.00 -19.61 -4.31
C SER A 218 -0.22 -18.42 -4.85
N SER A 219 0.92 -18.09 -4.25
CA SER A 219 1.78 -16.99 -4.72
C SER A 219 2.30 -17.25 -6.13
N ARG A 220 2.84 -18.45 -6.41
CA ARG A 220 3.30 -18.81 -7.76
C ARG A 220 2.22 -18.62 -8.83
N ARG A 221 0.99 -19.02 -8.54
CA ARG A 221 -0.16 -18.82 -9.44
C ARG A 221 -0.51 -17.34 -9.61
N ALA A 222 -0.46 -16.55 -8.54
CA ALA A 222 -0.74 -15.12 -8.60
C ALA A 222 0.28 -14.39 -9.49
N PHE A 223 1.58 -14.65 -9.30
CA PHE A 223 2.64 -14.08 -10.12
C PHE A 223 2.56 -14.53 -11.58
N ALA A 224 2.35 -15.83 -11.84
CA ALA A 224 2.20 -16.34 -13.21
C ALA A 224 1.02 -15.68 -13.95
N LYS A 225 -0.11 -15.47 -13.27
CA LYS A 225 -1.27 -14.75 -13.84
C LYS A 225 -1.02 -13.24 -14.08
N CYS A 226 0.08 -12.70 -13.56
CA CYS A 226 0.53 -11.34 -13.81
C CYS A 226 1.66 -11.28 -14.85
N GLY A 227 1.89 -12.37 -15.60
CA GLY A 227 2.88 -12.41 -16.69
C GLY A 227 4.29 -12.80 -16.25
N PHE A 228 4.52 -13.12 -14.98
CA PHE A 228 5.82 -13.62 -14.54
C PHE A 228 6.09 -15.03 -15.07
N VAL A 229 7.34 -15.28 -15.46
CA VAL A 229 7.86 -16.59 -15.89
C VAL A 229 8.84 -17.15 -14.86
N GLU A 230 8.97 -18.47 -14.79
CA GLU A 230 9.94 -19.15 -13.91
C GLU A 230 11.33 -19.11 -14.55
N ASP A 231 12.23 -18.29 -14.00
CA ASP A 231 13.62 -18.15 -14.46
C ASP A 231 14.45 -19.35 -14.01
N ALA A 232 14.27 -19.78 -12.75
CA ALA A 232 15.04 -20.86 -12.15
C ALA A 232 14.35 -21.48 -10.93
N ARG A 233 14.79 -22.69 -10.59
CA ARG A 233 14.47 -23.39 -9.35
C ARG A 233 15.77 -23.79 -8.65
N LEU A 234 15.95 -23.32 -7.42
CA LEU A 234 17.11 -23.61 -6.59
C LEU A 234 16.75 -24.71 -5.59
N PRO A 235 17.24 -25.95 -5.78
CA PRO A 235 16.85 -27.07 -4.94
C PRO A 235 17.43 -26.95 -3.53
N LYS A 236 16.62 -27.24 -2.50
CA LYS A 236 17.00 -27.23 -1.08
C LYS A 236 17.66 -25.92 -0.61
N HIS A 237 17.31 -24.81 -1.26
CA HIS A 237 17.96 -23.52 -1.06
C HIS A 237 17.61 -22.90 0.31
N CYS A 238 16.37 -23.06 0.76
CA CYS A 238 15.89 -22.47 2.01
C CYS A 238 15.62 -23.51 3.09
N VAL A 239 15.51 -23.06 4.34
CA VAL A 239 15.07 -23.88 5.48
C VAL A 239 13.78 -23.28 6.04
N VAL A 240 12.71 -24.06 6.07
CA VAL A 240 11.41 -23.68 6.61
C VAL A 240 10.94 -24.79 7.53
N ASP A 241 10.59 -24.46 8.79
CA ASP A 241 10.21 -25.42 9.83
C ASP A 241 11.21 -26.59 9.97
N GLY A 242 12.52 -26.29 9.89
CA GLY A 242 13.60 -27.27 9.95
C GLY A 242 13.76 -28.16 8.70
N LYS A 243 12.94 -27.97 7.66
CA LYS A 243 13.00 -28.73 6.41
C LYS A 243 13.61 -27.90 5.29
N ARG A 244 14.45 -28.55 4.47
CA ARG A 244 14.99 -27.94 3.25
C ARG A 244 13.90 -27.86 2.19
N VAL A 245 13.70 -26.69 1.62
CA VAL A 245 12.70 -26.41 0.57
C VAL A 245 13.35 -25.71 -0.61
N ASP A 246 12.74 -25.87 -1.78
CA ASP A 246 13.24 -25.25 -3.00
C ASP A 246 12.81 -23.78 -3.07
N LEU A 247 13.67 -22.94 -3.65
CA LEU A 247 13.34 -21.55 -3.96
C LEU A 247 13.07 -21.41 -5.46
N VAL A 248 11.93 -20.84 -5.82
CA VAL A 248 11.55 -20.56 -7.20
C VAL A 248 11.78 -19.08 -7.48
N LEU A 249 12.59 -18.80 -8.50
CA LEU A 249 12.86 -17.45 -8.98
C LEU A 249 11.97 -17.17 -10.17
N LEU A 250 11.17 -16.11 -10.07
CA LEU A 250 10.31 -15.64 -11.15
C LEU A 250 10.75 -14.27 -11.65
N SER A 251 10.47 -13.96 -12.91
CA SER A 251 10.65 -12.60 -13.41
C SER A 251 9.65 -12.18 -14.48
N ILE A 252 9.52 -10.88 -14.67
CA ILE A 252 8.83 -10.26 -15.80
C ILE A 252 9.64 -9.08 -16.31
N PHE A 253 9.73 -8.95 -17.63
CA PHE A 253 10.32 -7.81 -18.32
C PHE A 253 9.24 -6.80 -18.68
N ARG A 254 9.60 -5.52 -18.75
CA ARG A 254 8.69 -4.44 -19.12
C ARG A 254 8.03 -4.73 -20.48
N GLU A 255 8.79 -5.21 -21.46
CA GLU A 255 8.26 -5.51 -22.79
C GLU A 255 7.15 -6.58 -22.73
N ALA A 256 7.32 -7.59 -21.88
CA ALA A 256 6.31 -8.63 -21.67
C ALA A 256 5.06 -8.08 -20.97
N TYR A 257 5.23 -7.17 -20.00
CA TYR A 257 4.14 -6.44 -19.35
C TYR A 257 3.35 -5.61 -20.36
N GLU A 258 4.01 -4.80 -21.19
CA GLU A 258 3.38 -3.92 -22.18
C GLU A 258 2.64 -4.72 -23.26
N SER A 259 3.10 -5.93 -23.60
CA SER A 259 2.42 -6.82 -24.56
C SER A 259 1.17 -7.53 -24.01
N SER A 260 0.93 -7.44 -22.70
CA SER A 260 -0.17 -8.12 -22.00
C SER A 260 -1.37 -7.20 -21.68
N GLU A 261 -1.27 -5.90 -21.99
CA GLU A 261 -2.37 -4.93 -21.95
C GLU A 261 -3.13 -4.89 -23.30
#